data_AF-G2DWE5-F1
#
_entry.id   AF-G2DWE5-F1
#
_cell.length_a   1.000
_cell.length_b   1.000
_cell.length_c   1.000
_cell.angle_alpha   90.00
_cell.angle_beta   90.00
_cell.angle_gamma   90.00
#
_symmetry.space_group_name_H-M   'P 1'
#
loop_
_entity.id
_entity.type
_entity.pdbx_description
1 polymer ?
#
loop_
_entity_poly.entity_id
_entity_poly.type
_entity_poly.pdbx_seq_one_letter_code
_entity_poly.pdbx_strand_id
1 'polypeptide(L)'
;MEFSYAYRGSSSVQGGADRTDMSFAPDTKRAPTFFRGELAQSLPFREAISALHDVVVSDLRFQPKDRTAYMQWLATQDELDWAQVLQQRGTLGQQIETLRRELDGLRRTSSERMAPFYRARKRYFDYLYRTDMDYWYVLDPVITVHPDELFFECFSQDESTYGKLGASYEVFTSLGERACGTTNVDYSQALYDEFQKIRSYKTTRLEVDPSGFEVETTNEDSYKEVKIDLPDSWVRGFLQVSSAMSLPAITFELHPMDIHNFCFVLRRHKELHGPRSMRYLLTPGQPVKVVFEPWNIEVICARSIYQGDTAEEVRVWGRRRIHILERLVPVAKRFVVHLLGSGLPAFYVADLGDMSFTLGLSGWTANDWSSAGNFDLMAPRTDVDDLTKRRVFDALKENWYEAPESLARRLQLDRSIVLGALSAYTQAGRAIFDIDKGVYRVRELSREPLPMDRLRFASPREEAATRLVEAHRVSVRRNAAPDQCLELTGTVKDGKHVHRAMLLLDADRRMIQAHCSCNFYQQNKLFQGPCEHILALRMAKSEKRSFWNRFR
;
A
#
# COMPACT_ATOMS: atom_id res chain seq x y z
N MET A 1 25.45 -16.41 1.75
CA MET A 1 24.93 -16.85 0.44
C MET A 1 25.85 -16.20 -0.58
N GLU A 2 26.72 -16.97 -1.22
CA GLU A 2 27.61 -16.45 -2.26
C GLU A 2 26.77 -16.16 -3.50
N PHE A 3 26.81 -14.91 -3.97
CA PHE A 3 26.09 -14.46 -5.16
C PHE A 3 27.08 -14.29 -6.30
N SER A 4 26.83 -14.97 -7.40
CA SER A 4 27.60 -14.89 -8.65
C SER A 4 26.71 -14.24 -9.72
N TYR A 5 27.21 -13.19 -10.38
CA TYR A 5 26.45 -12.34 -11.32
C TYR A 5 27.17 -12.20 -12.68
N ALA A 6 26.42 -12.21 -13.79
CA ALA A 6 26.93 -11.90 -15.13
C ALA A 6 25.82 -11.38 -16.08
N TYR A 7 25.86 -10.11 -16.56
CA TYR A 7 25.00 -9.52 -17.62
C TYR A 7 25.66 -8.28 -18.32
N ARG A 8 25.06 -7.78 -19.43
CA ARG A 8 25.53 -6.75 -20.42
C ARG A 8 24.57 -5.51 -20.50
N GLY A 9 25.04 -4.26 -20.27
CA GLY A 9 24.42 -2.94 -20.65
C GLY A 9 23.82 -2.00 -19.53
N SER A 10 23.47 -0.70 -19.80
CA SER A 10 23.15 0.41 -18.80
C SER A 10 22.19 1.59 -19.21
N SER A 11 21.09 1.90 -18.46
CA SER A 11 20.11 3.00 -18.73
C SER A 11 20.70 4.38 -19.14
N SER A 12 20.09 5.12 -20.08
CA SER A 12 20.53 6.48 -20.47
C SER A 12 19.39 7.44 -20.86
N VAL A 13 19.71 8.72 -20.71
CA VAL A 13 18.90 9.85 -21.14
C VAL A 13 19.73 10.67 -22.14
N GLN A 14 19.23 10.87 -23.36
CA GLN A 14 19.84 11.79 -24.32
C GLN A 14 19.01 13.06 -24.43
N GLY A 15 19.61 14.19 -24.03
CA GLY A 15 19.01 15.51 -24.11
C GLY A 15 19.64 16.37 -25.21
N GLY A 16 18.81 16.93 -26.11
CA GLY A 16 19.15 18.01 -27.02
C GLY A 16 18.42 19.31 -26.67
N ALA A 17 18.64 20.38 -27.45
CA ALA A 17 17.92 21.65 -27.28
C ALA A 17 16.39 21.47 -27.35
N ASP A 18 15.94 20.55 -28.20
CA ASP A 18 14.52 20.40 -28.58
C ASP A 18 13.90 19.02 -28.22
N ARG A 19 14.70 18.06 -27.71
CA ARG A 19 14.28 16.66 -27.45
C ARG A 19 14.88 16.09 -26.17
N THR A 20 14.12 15.26 -25.45
CA THR A 20 14.60 14.44 -24.34
C THR A 20 14.14 13.00 -24.56
N ASP A 21 15.10 12.10 -24.76
CA ASP A 21 14.88 10.65 -24.90
C ASP A 21 15.25 9.97 -23.57
N MET A 22 14.30 9.26 -22.94
CA MET A 22 14.51 8.45 -21.75
C MET A 22 14.32 6.97 -22.09
N SER A 23 15.33 6.12 -21.89
CA SER A 23 15.18 4.67 -22.08
C SER A 23 15.51 3.89 -20.80
N PHE A 24 14.71 2.86 -20.51
CA PHE A 24 14.78 2.00 -19.33
C PHE A 24 15.15 0.56 -19.70
N ALA A 25 15.76 -0.17 -18.77
CA ALA A 25 16.60 -1.35 -19.01
C ALA A 25 16.08 -2.71 -18.46
N PRO A 26 15.45 -3.62 -19.25
CA PRO A 26 14.94 -4.92 -18.71
C PRO A 26 15.63 -6.24 -19.08
N ASP A 27 14.88 -7.33 -18.86
CA ASP A 27 15.27 -8.76 -18.87
C ASP A 27 14.98 -9.51 -20.18
N THR A 28 16.00 -10.18 -20.73
CA THR A 28 16.01 -10.91 -22.02
C THR A 28 15.43 -12.33 -22.01
N LYS A 29 14.80 -12.80 -20.92
CA LYS A 29 14.15 -14.13 -20.85
C LYS A 29 12.61 -14.09 -20.87
N ARG A 30 12.01 -13.00 -21.35
CA ARG A 30 10.56 -12.76 -21.42
C ARG A 30 9.99 -12.91 -22.84
N ALA A 31 8.66 -12.85 -22.99
CA ALA A 31 8.13 -12.06 -24.09
C ALA A 31 8.44 -10.59 -23.73
N PRO A 32 9.32 -9.92 -24.47
CA PRO A 32 9.96 -8.69 -24.01
C PRO A 32 8.88 -7.68 -23.56
N THR A 33 8.96 -7.12 -22.35
CA THR A 33 8.04 -6.04 -21.95
C THR A 33 8.65 -4.76 -22.42
N PHE A 34 7.97 -4.06 -23.32
CA PHE A 34 8.47 -2.79 -23.81
C PHE A 34 7.34 -1.88 -24.22
N PHE A 35 7.66 -0.60 -24.22
CA PHE A 35 6.76 0.46 -24.59
C PHE A 35 7.57 1.61 -25.12
N ARG A 36 7.12 2.22 -26.21
CA ARG A 36 7.74 3.44 -26.73
C ARG A 36 6.64 4.42 -27.08
N GLY A 37 6.67 5.61 -26.48
CA GLY A 37 5.65 6.61 -26.70
C GLY A 37 6.19 8.03 -26.66
N GLU A 38 5.73 8.88 -27.57
CA GLU A 38 6.00 10.32 -27.52
C GLU A 38 4.90 11.02 -26.73
N LEU A 39 5.27 11.75 -25.68
CA LEU A 39 4.34 12.34 -24.74
C LEU A 39 3.66 13.58 -25.33
N ALA A 40 2.33 13.56 -25.45
CA ALA A 40 1.54 14.72 -25.87
C ALA A 40 1.19 15.62 -24.66
N GLN A 41 0.79 15.00 -23.55
CA GLN A 41 0.31 15.71 -22.36
C GLN A 41 1.43 15.95 -21.35
N SER A 42 2.44 16.72 -21.74
CA SER A 42 3.69 16.89 -21.00
C SER A 42 3.52 17.44 -19.58
N LEU A 43 2.71 18.49 -19.39
CA LEU A 43 2.57 19.13 -18.07
C LEU A 43 1.77 18.30 -17.08
N PRO A 44 0.58 17.76 -17.42
CA PRO A 44 -0.16 16.89 -16.50
C PRO A 44 0.64 15.63 -16.14
N PHE A 45 1.33 15.01 -17.11
CA PHE A 45 2.19 13.86 -16.84
C PHE A 45 3.33 14.21 -15.87
N ARG A 46 4.00 15.36 -16.07
CA ARG A 46 5.05 15.84 -15.16
C ARG A 46 4.53 15.96 -13.73
N GLU A 47 3.40 16.62 -13.51
CA GLU A 47 2.87 16.77 -12.14
C GLU A 47 2.47 15.42 -11.54
N ALA A 48 1.91 14.52 -12.35
CA ALA A 48 1.50 13.19 -11.92
C ALA A 48 2.68 12.30 -11.52
N ILE A 49 3.72 12.20 -12.36
CA ILE A 49 4.92 11.41 -12.05
C ILE A 49 5.71 12.04 -10.89
N SER A 50 5.62 13.36 -10.72
CA SER A 50 6.22 14.04 -9.56
C SER A 50 5.46 13.82 -8.27
N ALA A 51 4.13 13.69 -8.30
CA ALA A 51 3.38 13.26 -7.13
C ALA A 51 3.75 11.82 -6.74
N LEU A 52 4.09 10.97 -7.72
CA LEU A 52 4.59 9.63 -7.46
C LEU A 52 5.97 9.67 -6.76
N HIS A 53 6.86 10.57 -7.17
CA HIS A 53 8.12 10.85 -6.45
C HIS A 53 7.86 11.17 -4.97
N ASP A 54 6.92 12.07 -4.70
CA ASP A 54 6.58 12.48 -3.33
C ASP A 54 6.07 11.31 -2.48
N VAL A 55 5.52 10.24 -3.09
CA VAL A 55 5.22 8.97 -2.41
C VAL A 55 6.52 8.23 -2.08
N VAL A 56 7.38 7.99 -3.09
CA VAL A 56 8.64 7.24 -2.96
C VAL A 56 9.51 7.80 -1.85
N VAL A 57 9.73 9.12 -1.82
CA VAL A 57 10.61 9.75 -0.81
C VAL A 57 9.94 9.95 0.55
N SER A 58 8.65 9.63 0.68
CA SER A 58 7.90 9.84 1.92
C SER A 58 8.37 8.87 3.02
N ASP A 59 8.75 9.41 4.17
CA ASP A 59 8.97 8.66 5.41
C ASP A 59 8.44 9.47 6.59
N LEU A 60 7.38 8.99 7.25
CA LEU A 60 6.83 9.62 8.46
C LEU A 60 7.28 8.91 9.74
N ARG A 61 8.18 7.93 9.66
CA ARG A 61 8.81 7.37 10.85
C ARG A 61 9.62 8.45 11.54
N PHE A 62 9.71 8.37 12.87
CA PHE A 62 10.53 9.29 13.63
C PHE A 62 12.00 9.10 13.25
N GLN A 63 12.53 10.04 12.48
CA GLN A 63 13.97 10.14 12.27
C GLN A 63 14.57 10.95 13.42
N PRO A 64 15.38 10.35 14.29
CA PRO A 64 16.04 11.09 15.35
C PRO A 64 16.90 12.17 14.68
N LYS A 65 16.62 13.44 14.99
CA LYS A 65 17.47 14.54 14.55
C LYS A 65 18.90 14.20 14.96
N ASP A 66 19.86 14.35 14.04
CA ASP A 66 21.27 14.24 14.39
C ASP A 66 21.59 15.32 15.41
N ARG A 67 21.63 14.90 16.67
CA ARG A 67 21.90 15.74 17.82
C ARG A 67 23.38 15.64 18.19
N THR A 68 24.25 15.05 17.37
CA THR A 68 25.68 14.93 17.70
C THR A 68 26.28 16.29 18.08
N ALA A 69 25.98 17.35 17.32
CA ALA A 69 26.41 18.71 17.64
C ALA A 69 25.76 19.29 18.91
N TYR A 70 24.48 18.98 19.14
CA TYR A 70 23.75 19.40 20.35
C TYR A 70 24.21 18.64 21.60
N MET A 71 24.53 17.35 21.50
CA MET A 71 25.04 16.52 22.58
C MET A 71 26.50 16.84 22.89
N GLN A 72 27.30 17.24 21.90
CA GLN A 72 28.63 17.82 22.13
C GLN A 72 28.53 19.16 22.88
N TRP A 73 27.56 20.00 22.50
CA TRP A 73 27.27 21.25 23.22
C TRP A 73 26.73 21.00 24.64
N LEU A 74 25.81 20.04 24.83
CA LEU A 74 25.23 19.67 26.12
C LEU A 74 26.27 19.04 27.07
N ALA A 75 27.15 18.19 26.55
CA ALA A 75 28.28 17.63 27.30
C ALA A 75 29.30 18.71 27.76
N THR A 76 29.24 19.89 27.15
CA THR A 76 30.03 21.07 27.57
C THR A 76 29.27 21.93 28.60
N GLN A 77 27.95 21.70 28.79
CA GLN A 77 27.09 22.46 29.70
C GLN A 77 26.56 21.67 30.92
N ASP A 78 26.67 20.34 30.95
CA ASP A 78 26.20 19.48 32.05
C ASP A 78 27.18 19.41 33.25
N GLU A 79 27.66 20.58 33.70
CA GLU A 79 28.06 20.78 35.10
C GLU A 79 27.08 21.78 35.70
N LEU A 80 25.90 21.32 36.17
CA LEU A 80 25.12 21.91 37.26
C LEU A 80 23.82 21.12 37.54
N ASP A 81 23.85 20.43 38.68
CA ASP A 81 22.83 20.27 39.71
C ASP A 81 21.35 19.93 39.35
N TRP A 82 20.99 18.66 39.53
CA TRP A 82 19.60 18.17 39.56
C TRP A 82 19.18 17.69 40.96
N ALA A 83 19.69 18.28 42.04
CA ALA A 83 19.35 17.86 43.40
C ALA A 83 17.94 18.26 43.90
N GLN A 84 17.05 18.85 43.08
CA GLN A 84 15.91 19.58 43.65
C GLN A 84 14.52 19.48 42.97
N VAL A 85 14.14 18.37 42.31
CA VAL A 85 12.81 18.31 41.64
C VAL A 85 11.87 17.15 42.01
N LEU A 86 12.20 16.20 42.89
CA LEU A 86 11.24 15.12 43.21
C LEU A 86 10.87 15.01 44.68
N GLN A 87 9.92 15.85 45.11
CA GLN A 87 9.07 15.55 46.25
C GLN A 87 7.60 15.51 45.83
N GLN A 88 6.96 14.40 46.22
CA GLN A 88 5.54 14.02 46.08
C GLN A 88 5.12 13.26 44.81
N ARG A 89 5.18 11.93 44.90
CA ARG A 89 4.06 11.03 44.54
C ARG A 89 4.22 9.69 45.26
N GLY A 90 3.17 9.30 45.99
CA GLY A 90 3.16 8.15 46.91
C GLY A 90 3.40 6.80 46.23
N THR A 91 3.69 5.81 47.08
CA THR A 91 3.87 4.34 46.89
C THR A 91 3.81 3.72 45.48
N LEU A 92 2.87 4.08 44.60
CA LEU A 92 2.89 3.73 43.16
C LEU A 92 4.11 4.30 42.41
N GLY A 93 4.59 5.49 42.78
CA GLY A 93 5.78 6.10 42.20
C GLY A 93 7.04 5.26 42.41
N GLN A 94 7.20 4.65 43.60
CA GLN A 94 8.36 3.83 43.92
C GLN A 94 8.39 2.51 43.13
N GLN A 95 7.23 1.87 42.92
CA GLN A 95 7.15 0.66 42.09
C GLN A 95 7.45 0.98 40.62
N ILE A 96 6.90 2.09 40.11
CA ILE A 96 7.20 2.56 38.75
C ILE A 96 8.68 2.90 38.61
N GLU A 97 9.29 3.57 39.60
CA GLU A 97 10.70 3.93 39.59
C GLU A 97 11.60 2.70 39.59
N THR A 98 11.24 1.68 40.38
CA THR A 98 11.96 0.41 40.46
C THR A 98 11.91 -0.34 39.13
N LEU A 99 10.71 -0.48 38.55
CA LEU A 99 10.53 -1.10 37.23
C LEU A 99 11.20 -0.29 36.12
N ARG A 100 11.23 1.05 36.22
CA ARG A 100 11.94 1.91 35.27
C ARG A 100 13.44 1.70 35.36
N ARG A 101 14.03 1.64 36.54
CA ARG A 101 15.48 1.34 36.71
C ARG A 101 15.84 -0.02 36.15
N GLU A 102 15.01 -1.03 36.40
CA GLU A 102 15.23 -2.38 35.86
C GLU A 102 15.12 -2.38 34.33
N LEU A 103 14.08 -1.73 33.78
CA LEU A 103 13.91 -1.57 32.34
C LEU A 103 15.06 -0.78 31.70
N ASP A 104 15.55 0.27 32.36
CA ASP A 104 16.66 1.09 31.89
C ASP A 104 17.98 0.32 31.94
N GLY A 105 18.18 -0.54 32.95
CA GLY A 105 19.29 -1.48 33.01
C GLY A 105 19.24 -2.52 31.88
N LEU A 106 18.06 -3.10 31.63
CA LEU A 106 17.83 -4.02 30.51
C LEU A 106 18.03 -3.35 29.15
N ARG A 107 17.56 -2.10 28.99
CA ARG A 107 17.77 -1.29 27.79
C ARG A 107 19.24 -0.96 27.58
N ARG A 108 19.98 -0.58 28.64
CA ARG A 108 21.43 -0.37 28.57
C ARG A 108 22.14 -1.65 28.12
N THR A 109 21.86 -2.76 28.78
CA THR A 109 22.47 -4.06 28.43
C THR A 109 22.15 -4.47 26.98
N SER A 110 20.90 -4.30 26.56
CA SER A 110 20.47 -4.57 25.18
C SER A 110 21.17 -3.63 24.18
N SER A 111 21.24 -2.34 24.50
CA SER A 111 21.93 -1.34 23.68
C SER A 111 23.43 -1.62 23.59
N GLU A 112 24.08 -2.04 24.67
CA GLU A 112 25.50 -2.42 24.69
C GLU A 112 25.76 -3.65 23.82
N ARG A 113 24.90 -4.68 23.95
CA ARG A 113 24.97 -5.89 23.11
C ARG A 113 24.73 -5.60 21.63
N MET A 114 23.83 -4.66 21.32
CA MET A 114 23.51 -4.27 19.95
C MET A 114 24.39 -3.15 19.39
N ALA A 115 25.16 -2.45 20.23
CA ALA A 115 26.03 -1.37 19.81
C ALA A 115 27.04 -1.78 18.71
N PRO A 116 27.66 -2.98 18.72
CA PRO A 116 28.50 -3.45 17.63
C PRO A 116 27.72 -3.62 16.31
N PHE A 117 26.51 -4.20 16.37
CA PHE A 117 25.64 -4.36 15.20
C PHE A 117 25.21 -3.01 14.63
N TYR A 118 24.71 -2.10 15.48
CA TYR A 118 24.30 -0.76 15.04
C TYR A 118 25.49 0.07 14.54
N ARG A 119 26.68 -0.07 15.11
CA ARG A 119 27.92 0.56 14.59
C ARG A 119 28.32 -0.02 13.24
N ALA A 120 28.27 -1.33 13.05
CA ALA A 120 28.56 -1.97 11.78
C ALA A 120 27.53 -1.57 10.70
N ARG A 121 26.25 -1.56 11.06
CA ARG A 121 25.16 -1.10 10.20
C ARG A 121 25.33 0.37 9.82
N LYS A 122 25.60 1.24 10.80
CA LYS A 122 25.87 2.66 10.55
C LYS A 122 27.09 2.83 9.65
N ARG A 123 28.20 2.12 9.91
CA ARG A 123 29.39 2.17 9.06
C ARG A 123 29.12 1.72 7.61
N TYR A 124 28.26 0.71 7.43
CA TYR A 124 27.83 0.25 6.12
C TYR A 124 26.99 1.30 5.38
N PHE A 125 26.00 1.91 6.06
CA PHE A 125 25.19 2.98 5.46
C PHE A 125 25.97 4.30 5.27
N ASP A 126 26.87 4.66 6.19
CA ASP A 126 27.78 5.81 6.05
C ASP A 126 28.77 5.61 4.90
N TYR A 127 29.20 4.36 4.65
CA TYR A 127 30.00 3.98 3.49
C TYR A 127 29.18 4.09 2.19
N LEU A 128 27.97 3.50 2.16
CA LEU A 128 27.04 3.64 1.05
C LEU A 128 26.80 5.11 0.70
N TYR A 129 26.51 5.97 1.67
CA TYR A 129 26.35 7.42 1.44
C TYR A 129 27.52 8.10 0.73
N ARG A 130 28.74 7.70 1.09
CA ARG A 130 29.97 8.36 0.65
C ARG A 130 30.48 7.80 -0.66
N THR A 131 30.16 6.54 -0.95
CA THR A 131 30.67 5.81 -2.10
C THR A 131 29.64 5.74 -3.22
N ASP A 132 28.35 5.62 -2.88
CA ASP A 132 27.27 5.48 -3.84
C ASP A 132 25.92 5.90 -3.22
N MET A 133 25.59 7.20 -3.34
CA MET A 133 24.39 7.79 -2.74
C MET A 133 23.10 7.18 -3.31
N ASP A 134 23.16 6.64 -4.53
CA ASP A 134 22.02 6.03 -5.23
C ASP A 134 21.58 4.71 -4.56
N TYR A 135 22.52 3.93 -3.99
CA TYR A 135 22.18 2.75 -3.19
C TYR A 135 21.60 3.05 -1.79
N TRP A 136 21.63 4.31 -1.32
CA TRP A 136 20.96 4.68 -0.07
C TRP A 136 19.43 4.66 -0.24
N TYR A 137 18.93 5.01 -1.44
CA TYR A 137 17.51 5.18 -1.74
C TYR A 137 16.99 4.15 -2.75
N VAL A 138 17.14 2.86 -2.48
CA VAL A 138 16.56 1.83 -3.35
C VAL A 138 15.07 1.69 -3.03
N LEU A 139 14.22 2.36 -3.80
CA LEU A 139 12.80 2.04 -3.93
C LEU A 139 12.45 2.05 -5.40
N ASP A 140 12.17 0.89 -5.97
CA ASP A 140 11.99 0.71 -7.42
C ASP A 140 10.50 0.74 -7.77
N PRO A 141 9.95 1.80 -8.39
CA PRO A 141 8.61 1.79 -8.93
C PRO A 141 8.43 0.63 -9.91
N VAL A 142 7.29 -0.03 -9.81
CA VAL A 142 6.87 -1.07 -10.74
C VAL A 142 6.17 -0.40 -11.91
N ILE A 143 6.68 -0.58 -13.11
CA ILE A 143 6.05 -0.16 -14.36
C ILE A 143 5.32 -1.35 -14.96
N THR A 144 4.06 -1.16 -15.30
CA THR A 144 3.28 -2.14 -16.05
C THR A 144 2.85 -1.57 -17.38
N VAL A 145 3.20 -2.27 -18.45
CA VAL A 145 2.66 -2.06 -19.80
C VAL A 145 1.44 -2.96 -19.91
N HIS A 146 0.25 -2.37 -19.94
CA HIS A 146 -1.03 -3.09 -20.05
C HIS A 146 -1.76 -2.68 -21.34
N PRO A 147 -2.61 -3.51 -21.98
CA PRO A 147 -3.14 -3.21 -23.31
C PRO A 147 -3.89 -1.89 -23.52
N ASP A 148 -4.41 -1.28 -22.46
CA ASP A 148 -5.11 0.01 -22.47
C ASP A 148 -4.33 1.16 -21.81
N GLU A 149 -3.35 0.89 -20.96
CA GLU A 149 -2.62 1.94 -20.23
C GLU A 149 -1.20 1.52 -19.81
N LEU A 150 -0.32 2.51 -19.69
CA LEU A 150 0.96 2.40 -19.00
C LEU A 150 0.74 2.85 -17.55
N PHE A 151 1.09 2.04 -16.55
CA PHE A 151 0.96 2.47 -15.16
C PHE A 151 2.20 2.21 -14.32
N PHE A 152 2.44 3.11 -13.37
CA PHE A 152 3.58 3.15 -12.46
C PHE A 152 3.06 3.00 -11.03
N GLU A 153 3.63 2.09 -10.25
CA GLU A 153 3.23 1.85 -8.87
C GLU A 153 4.42 1.92 -7.92
N CYS A 154 4.25 2.49 -6.73
CA CYS A 154 5.31 2.52 -5.71
C CYS A 154 4.73 2.55 -4.29
N PHE A 155 5.59 2.27 -3.32
CA PHE A 155 5.32 2.53 -1.91
C PHE A 155 6.24 3.62 -1.35
N SER A 156 5.82 4.22 -0.24
CA SER A 156 6.68 5.05 0.61
C SER A 156 7.75 4.22 1.32
N GLN A 157 8.81 4.86 1.83
CA GLN A 157 9.89 4.18 2.59
C GLN A 157 9.42 3.50 3.87
N ASP A 158 8.30 3.97 4.43
CA ASP A 158 7.61 3.36 5.56
C ASP A 158 6.46 2.43 5.16
N GLU A 159 6.31 2.14 3.86
CA GLU A 159 5.34 1.24 3.26
C GLU A 159 3.88 1.50 3.65
N SER A 160 3.56 2.69 4.16
CA SER A 160 2.21 3.08 4.61
C SER A 160 1.43 3.90 3.58
N THR A 161 2.10 4.30 2.49
CA THR A 161 1.51 5.00 1.34
C THR A 161 1.75 4.18 0.09
N TYR A 162 0.70 4.03 -0.70
CA TYR A 162 0.75 3.48 -2.04
C TYR A 162 0.46 4.59 -3.05
N GLY A 163 1.19 4.63 -4.14
CA GLY A 163 0.93 5.49 -5.29
C GLY A 163 0.79 4.65 -6.56
N LYS A 164 -0.23 4.92 -7.37
CA LYS A 164 -0.37 4.43 -8.75
C LYS A 164 -0.67 5.58 -9.69
N LEU A 165 0.18 5.78 -10.69
CA LEU A 165 -0.10 6.64 -11.83
C LEU A 165 -0.49 5.77 -13.03
N GLY A 166 -1.73 5.86 -13.50
CA GLY A 166 -2.15 5.29 -14.77
C GLY A 166 -2.15 6.34 -15.88
N ALA A 167 -1.59 6.00 -17.04
CA ALA A 167 -1.59 6.83 -18.24
C ALA A 167 -2.16 6.03 -19.41
N SER A 168 -3.34 6.45 -19.88
CA SER A 168 -3.95 5.95 -21.11
C SER A 168 -3.00 6.17 -22.28
N TYR A 169 -3.12 5.35 -23.32
CA TYR A 169 -2.34 5.58 -24.54
C TYR A 169 -2.70 6.87 -25.29
N GLU A 170 -3.85 7.48 -25.00
CA GLU A 170 -4.25 8.82 -25.47
C GLU A 170 -3.36 9.96 -24.93
N VAL A 171 -2.54 9.67 -23.92
CA VAL A 171 -1.54 10.60 -23.37
C VAL A 171 -0.36 10.81 -24.36
N PHE A 172 -0.24 9.92 -25.36
CA PHE A 172 0.88 9.87 -26.30
C PHE A 172 0.45 10.24 -27.71
N THR A 173 1.26 11.05 -28.40
CA THR A 173 1.03 11.44 -29.80
C THR A 173 1.28 10.28 -30.75
N SER A 174 2.32 9.49 -30.47
CA SER A 174 2.69 8.33 -31.26
C SER A 174 3.06 7.17 -30.35
N LEU A 175 2.61 5.97 -30.74
CA LEU A 175 2.92 4.72 -30.07
C LEU A 175 3.84 3.93 -31.00
N GLY A 176 5.00 3.54 -30.50
CA GLY A 176 5.89 2.59 -31.13
C GLY A 176 5.49 1.16 -30.82
N GLU A 177 6.43 0.23 -30.98
CA GLU A 177 6.20 -1.15 -30.60
C GLU A 177 5.92 -1.26 -29.09
N ARG A 178 5.06 -2.21 -28.72
CA ARG A 178 4.72 -2.47 -27.32
C ARG A 178 4.50 -3.96 -27.06
N ALA A 179 4.81 -4.38 -25.85
CA ALA A 179 4.48 -5.71 -25.37
C ALA A 179 4.22 -5.68 -23.86
N CYS A 180 3.15 -6.37 -23.48
CA CYS A 180 2.59 -6.28 -22.14
C CYS A 180 3.44 -7.01 -21.10
N GLY A 181 3.47 -6.48 -19.90
CA GLY A 181 4.18 -7.07 -18.75
C GLY A 181 4.58 -6.03 -17.72
N THR A 182 5.28 -6.48 -16.68
CA THR A 182 5.69 -5.69 -15.52
C THR A 182 7.21 -5.62 -15.44
N THR A 183 7.79 -4.45 -15.22
CA THR A 183 9.22 -4.29 -14.97
C THR A 183 9.44 -3.35 -13.80
N ASN A 184 10.63 -3.40 -13.24
CA ASN A 184 11.07 -2.50 -12.19
C ASN A 184 12.03 -1.49 -12.79
N VAL A 185 12.01 -0.28 -12.24
CA VAL A 185 12.94 0.78 -12.61
C VAL A 185 13.63 1.29 -11.36
N ASP A 186 14.95 1.42 -11.46
CA ASP A 186 15.75 2.09 -10.44
C ASP A 186 15.38 3.58 -10.42
N TYR A 187 14.94 4.03 -9.25
CA TYR A 187 14.48 5.38 -9.06
C TYR A 187 15.54 6.22 -8.35
N SER A 188 16.23 7.05 -9.13
CA SER A 188 17.22 7.98 -8.61
C SER A 188 16.70 9.41 -8.54
N GLN A 189 17.34 10.23 -7.72
CA GLN A 189 17.09 11.68 -7.71
C GLN A 189 17.38 12.31 -9.08
N ALA A 190 18.36 11.79 -9.82
CA ALA A 190 18.66 12.23 -11.18
C ALA A 190 17.48 12.00 -12.13
N LEU A 191 16.83 10.83 -12.07
CA LEU A 191 15.63 10.54 -12.86
C LEU A 191 14.49 11.52 -12.54
N TYR A 192 14.29 11.84 -11.26
CA TYR A 192 13.32 12.85 -10.85
C TYR A 192 13.61 14.24 -11.44
N ASP A 193 14.86 14.67 -11.39
CA ASP A 193 15.28 15.97 -11.90
C ASP A 193 15.05 16.06 -13.42
N GLU A 194 15.19 14.96 -14.15
CA GLU A 194 14.82 14.88 -15.57
C GLU A 194 13.31 15.02 -15.80
N PHE A 195 12.46 14.40 -14.97
CA PHE A 195 11.02 14.65 -15.04
C PHE A 195 10.68 16.13 -14.83
N GLN A 196 11.39 16.83 -13.94
CA GLN A 196 11.20 18.27 -13.74
C GLN A 196 11.57 19.11 -14.97
N LYS A 197 12.30 18.58 -15.95
CA LYS A 197 12.66 19.26 -17.20
C LYS A 197 11.61 19.10 -18.30
N ILE A 198 10.58 18.28 -18.10
CA ILE A 198 9.47 18.10 -19.07
C ILE A 198 8.73 19.43 -19.28
N ARG A 199 8.59 19.85 -20.55
CA ARG A 199 7.93 21.10 -20.96
C ARG A 199 7.05 20.84 -22.17
N SER A 200 6.00 21.64 -22.34
CA SER A 200 5.08 21.52 -23.48
C SER A 200 5.72 21.83 -24.84
N TYR A 201 6.79 22.62 -24.86
CA TYR A 201 7.52 22.97 -26.08
C TYR A 201 8.66 22.00 -26.43
N LYS A 202 8.93 21.00 -25.58
CA LYS A 202 9.95 19.98 -25.82
C LYS A 202 9.29 18.65 -26.15
N THR A 203 9.88 17.93 -27.09
CA THR A 203 9.45 16.56 -27.38
C THR A 203 10.03 15.62 -26.33
N THR A 204 9.17 14.94 -25.57
CA THR A 204 9.58 13.96 -24.56
C THR A 204 9.18 12.57 -25.01
N ARG A 205 10.16 11.67 -25.07
CA ARG A 205 9.93 10.27 -25.40
C ARG A 205 10.11 9.40 -24.17
N LEU A 206 9.12 8.55 -23.89
CA LEU A 206 9.16 7.54 -22.86
C LEU A 206 9.41 6.17 -23.51
N GLU A 207 10.45 5.49 -23.09
CA GLU A 207 10.84 4.19 -23.62
C GLU A 207 11.16 3.19 -22.50
N VAL A 208 10.37 2.13 -22.42
CA VAL A 208 10.62 0.94 -21.62
C VAL A 208 11.19 -0.10 -22.59
N ASP A 209 12.49 -0.35 -22.62
CA ASP A 209 13.09 -1.41 -23.47
C ASP A 209 12.83 -2.79 -22.83
N PRO A 210 13.16 -3.97 -23.38
CA PRO A 210 13.25 -5.23 -22.63
C PRO A 210 14.68 -5.68 -22.28
N SER A 211 15.70 -4.91 -22.67
CA SER A 211 17.11 -5.11 -22.40
C SER A 211 17.68 -3.85 -21.78
N GLY A 212 18.48 -3.98 -20.74
CA GLY A 212 19.26 -2.87 -20.27
C GLY A 212 20.30 -2.39 -21.24
N PHE A 213 19.92 -1.50 -22.15
CA PHE A 213 20.75 -0.50 -22.81
C PHE A 213 22.09 -0.99 -23.40
N GLU A 214 22.14 -1.16 -24.71
CA GLU A 214 23.39 -1.11 -25.47
C GLU A 214 23.66 0.34 -25.93
N VAL A 215 24.82 0.89 -25.59
CA VAL A 215 25.46 1.96 -26.37
C VAL A 215 26.87 1.49 -26.69
N GLU A 216 27.09 1.01 -27.91
CA GLU A 216 28.43 0.88 -28.46
C GLU A 216 28.98 2.28 -28.77
N THR A 217 30.07 2.66 -28.10
CA THR A 217 31.02 3.62 -28.67
C THR A 217 32.44 3.14 -28.40
N THR A 218 33.26 3.20 -29.44
CA THR A 218 34.64 2.73 -29.48
C THR A 218 35.52 3.35 -28.38
N ASN A 219 36.21 2.50 -27.61
CA ASN A 219 37.38 2.78 -26.75
C ASN A 219 37.23 3.42 -25.35
N GLU A 220 36.21 3.11 -24.53
CA GLU A 220 36.30 3.32 -23.07
C GLU A 220 35.68 2.17 -22.24
N ASP A 221 36.21 1.96 -21.02
CA ASP A 221 35.87 0.85 -20.12
C ASP A 221 34.41 0.92 -19.60
N SER A 222 33.71 -0.20 -19.71
CA SER A 222 32.28 -0.35 -19.42
C SER A 222 31.93 -0.23 -17.92
N TYR A 223 31.13 0.77 -17.56
CA TYR A 223 30.45 0.84 -16.26
C TYR A 223 29.14 0.04 -16.30
N LYS A 224 28.82 -0.71 -15.23
CA LYS A 224 27.78 -1.75 -15.20
C LYS A 224 26.87 -1.60 -13.98
N GLU A 225 25.57 -1.46 -14.20
CA GLU A 225 24.57 -1.25 -13.15
C GLU A 225 23.63 -2.47 -12.98
N VAL A 226 23.10 -2.65 -11.77
CA VAL A 226 22.62 -3.94 -11.22
C VAL A 226 21.10 -3.98 -11.16
N LYS A 227 20.50 -5.06 -11.68
CA LYS A 227 19.08 -5.42 -11.51
C LYS A 227 18.81 -5.87 -10.07
N ILE A 228 17.85 -5.23 -9.38
CA ILE A 228 17.45 -5.57 -8.01
C ILE A 228 16.06 -6.23 -8.02
N ASP A 229 15.89 -7.33 -7.28
CA ASP A 229 14.60 -7.97 -7.07
C ASP A 229 13.75 -7.16 -6.07
N LEU A 230 12.45 -7.03 -6.31
CA LEU A 230 11.50 -6.39 -5.37
C LEU A 230 11.60 -7.04 -3.97
N PRO A 231 11.65 -6.25 -2.88
CA PRO A 231 11.57 -6.79 -1.53
C PRO A 231 10.28 -7.59 -1.32
N ASP A 232 10.37 -8.69 -0.57
CA ASP A 232 9.20 -9.51 -0.18
C ASP A 232 8.08 -8.68 0.48
N SER A 233 8.45 -7.62 1.21
CA SER A 233 7.50 -6.70 1.86
C SER A 233 6.67 -5.90 0.85
N TRP A 234 7.28 -5.41 -0.22
CA TRP A 234 6.60 -4.72 -1.32
C TRP A 234 5.68 -5.64 -2.09
N VAL A 235 6.14 -6.85 -2.41
CA VAL A 235 5.31 -7.87 -3.06
C VAL A 235 4.05 -8.07 -2.25
N ARG A 236 4.16 -8.32 -0.93
CA ARG A 236 3.01 -8.45 -0.03
C ARG A 236 2.14 -7.18 0.00
N GLY A 237 2.77 -6.00 0.10
CA GLY A 237 2.09 -4.72 0.09
C GLY A 237 1.16 -4.56 -1.11
N PHE A 238 1.61 -4.89 -2.33
CA PHE A 238 0.78 -4.83 -3.54
C PHE A 238 -0.45 -5.74 -3.45
N LEU A 239 -0.31 -6.95 -2.91
CA LEU A 239 -1.45 -7.89 -2.75
C LEU A 239 -2.47 -7.34 -1.74
N GLN A 240 -1.99 -6.72 -0.66
CA GLN A 240 -2.81 -6.14 0.39
C GLN A 240 -3.56 -4.90 -0.10
N VAL A 241 -2.88 -4.00 -0.82
CA VAL A 241 -3.49 -2.83 -1.44
C VAL A 241 -4.59 -3.24 -2.42
N SER A 242 -4.29 -4.16 -3.34
CA SER A 242 -5.28 -4.67 -4.29
C SER A 242 -6.48 -5.32 -3.61
N SER A 243 -6.27 -6.03 -2.50
CA SER A 243 -7.35 -6.64 -1.74
C SER A 243 -8.20 -5.57 -1.06
N ALA A 244 -7.57 -4.56 -0.44
CA ALA A 244 -8.26 -3.46 0.22
C ALA A 244 -9.08 -2.60 -0.76
N MET A 245 -8.54 -2.30 -1.95
CA MET A 245 -9.26 -1.56 -2.99
C MET A 245 -10.54 -2.26 -3.45
N SER A 246 -10.62 -3.59 -3.32
CA SER A 246 -11.81 -4.37 -3.69
C SER A 246 -12.91 -4.38 -2.62
N LEU A 247 -12.64 -3.87 -1.40
CA LEU A 247 -13.60 -3.85 -0.30
C LEU A 247 -14.67 -2.76 -0.49
N PRO A 248 -15.86 -2.92 0.11
CA PRO A 248 -16.89 -1.88 0.09
C PRO A 248 -16.36 -0.60 0.75
N ALA A 249 -16.63 0.54 0.12
CA ALA A 249 -16.14 1.84 0.56
C ALA A 249 -17.24 2.90 0.48
N ILE A 250 -17.25 3.82 1.45
CA ILE A 250 -18.00 5.07 1.33
C ILE A 250 -17.27 5.92 0.30
N THR A 251 -17.95 6.22 -0.81
CA THR A 251 -17.35 6.91 -1.96
C THR A 251 -18.00 8.27 -2.17
N PHE A 252 -17.20 9.31 -2.38
CA PHE A 252 -17.69 10.65 -2.71
C PHE A 252 -16.65 11.44 -3.50
N GLU A 253 -17.10 12.48 -4.19
CA GLU A 253 -16.24 13.33 -5.00
C GLU A 253 -15.89 14.61 -4.26
N LEU A 254 -14.66 15.09 -4.47
CA LEU A 254 -14.16 16.37 -4.02
C LEU A 254 -13.69 17.19 -5.22
N HIS A 255 -14.02 18.47 -5.22
CA HIS A 255 -13.47 19.44 -6.14
C HIS A 255 -11.99 19.68 -5.82
N PRO A 256 -11.10 19.93 -6.80
CA PRO A 256 -9.66 20.13 -6.55
C PRO A 256 -9.33 21.20 -5.49
N MET A 257 -10.12 22.28 -5.46
CA MET A 257 -9.98 23.32 -4.43
C MET A 257 -10.25 22.84 -3.00
N ASP A 258 -11.02 21.77 -2.80
CA ASP A 258 -11.23 21.21 -1.47
C ASP A 258 -9.97 20.51 -0.96
N ILE A 259 -9.26 19.78 -1.84
CA ILE A 259 -7.93 19.22 -1.53
C ILE A 259 -6.92 20.34 -1.27
N HIS A 260 -6.95 21.42 -2.06
CA HIS A 260 -6.14 22.60 -1.78
C HIS A 260 -6.40 23.15 -0.38
N ASN A 261 -7.66 23.31 0.02
CA ASN A 261 -8.04 23.78 1.35
C ASN A 261 -7.54 22.83 2.46
N PHE A 262 -7.58 21.52 2.23
CA PHE A 262 -7.03 20.53 3.16
C PHE A 262 -5.53 20.72 3.34
N CYS A 263 -4.78 20.82 2.23
CA CYS A 263 -3.34 21.09 2.26
C CYS A 263 -3.02 22.42 2.95
N PHE A 264 -3.81 23.45 2.70
CA PHE A 264 -3.64 24.77 3.31
C PHE A 264 -3.79 24.73 4.84
N VAL A 265 -4.84 24.09 5.35
CA VAL A 265 -5.04 23.91 6.80
C VAL A 265 -3.86 23.15 7.40
N LEU A 266 -3.47 22.03 6.80
CA LEU A 266 -2.37 21.23 7.31
C LEU A 266 -1.05 22.02 7.32
N ARG A 267 -0.74 22.79 6.27
CA ARG A 267 0.50 23.60 6.22
C ARG A 267 0.57 24.65 7.32
N ARG A 268 -0.55 25.31 7.64
CA ARG A 268 -0.57 26.41 8.62
C ARG A 268 -0.51 25.96 10.07
N HIS A 269 -0.87 24.72 10.36
CA HIS A 269 -0.99 24.25 11.73
C HIS A 269 -0.08 23.04 11.97
N LYS A 270 0.81 23.11 12.96
CA LYS A 270 1.69 22.00 13.35
C LYS A 270 1.13 21.29 14.59
N GLU A 271 1.07 19.96 14.53
CA GLU A 271 0.50 19.14 15.61
C GLU A 271 1.48 19.00 16.77
N LEU A 272 1.09 19.53 17.93
CA LEU A 272 1.84 19.30 19.17
C LEU A 272 1.29 18.10 19.95
N HIS A 273 -0.03 17.86 19.84
CA HIS A 273 -0.74 16.81 20.59
C HIS A 273 -1.72 16.05 19.68
N GLY A 274 -2.24 14.92 20.14
CA GLY A 274 -3.27 14.14 19.45
C GLY A 274 -4.69 14.47 19.94
N PRO A 275 -5.73 13.94 19.28
CA PRO A 275 -5.71 13.08 18.09
C PRO A 275 -5.34 13.84 16.81
N ARG A 276 -4.63 13.19 15.86
CA ARG A 276 -4.12 13.79 14.61
C ARG A 276 -4.87 13.26 13.38
N SER A 277 -6.18 13.45 13.37
CA SER A 277 -7.05 12.85 12.37
C SER A 277 -7.72 13.88 11.46
N MET A 278 -8.29 13.40 10.35
CA MET A 278 -9.32 14.09 9.58
C MET A 278 -10.63 13.34 9.77
N ARG A 279 -11.66 14.04 10.22
CA ARG A 279 -12.98 13.47 10.48
C ARG A 279 -13.94 13.94 9.40
N TYR A 280 -14.30 13.04 8.50
CA TYR A 280 -15.27 13.25 7.45
C TYR A 280 -16.67 13.12 8.02
N LEU A 281 -17.47 14.18 7.90
CA LEU A 281 -18.86 14.26 8.30
C LEU A 281 -19.68 14.31 7.01
N LEU A 282 -20.31 13.18 6.68
CA LEU A 282 -20.99 12.95 5.42
C LEU A 282 -22.50 12.87 5.68
N THR A 283 -23.24 13.86 5.20
CA THR A 283 -24.70 13.90 5.33
C THR A 283 -25.32 13.89 3.93
N PRO A 284 -26.23 12.96 3.61
CA PRO A 284 -26.87 12.87 2.29
C PRO A 284 -27.43 14.21 1.82
N GLY A 285 -27.10 14.61 0.59
CA GLY A 285 -27.56 15.86 -0.03
C GLY A 285 -26.93 17.14 0.52
N GLN A 286 -25.94 17.06 1.42
CA GLN A 286 -25.23 18.21 1.98
C GLN A 286 -23.77 18.27 1.50
N PRO A 287 -23.13 19.45 1.56
CA PRO A 287 -21.69 19.57 1.31
C PRO A 287 -20.87 18.68 2.25
N VAL A 288 -19.85 18.01 1.71
CA VAL A 288 -18.88 17.24 2.50
C VAL A 288 -18.20 18.17 3.50
N LYS A 289 -18.19 17.78 4.77
CA LYS A 289 -17.51 18.53 5.84
C LYS A 289 -16.37 17.70 6.39
N VAL A 290 -15.20 18.33 6.58
CA VAL A 290 -14.03 17.67 7.17
C VAL A 290 -13.53 18.47 8.36
N VAL A 291 -13.35 17.81 9.50
CA VAL A 291 -12.81 18.40 10.73
C VAL A 291 -11.37 17.94 10.95
N PHE A 292 -10.45 18.89 11.08
CA PHE A 292 -9.03 18.64 11.30
C PHE A 292 -8.67 18.69 12.80
N GLU A 293 -8.38 17.53 13.40
CA GLU A 293 -8.06 17.39 14.83
C GLU A 293 -6.54 17.50 15.09
N PRO A 294 -6.02 18.13 16.16
CA PRO A 294 -6.73 18.48 17.38
C PRO A 294 -7.32 19.89 17.35
N TRP A 295 -7.13 20.65 16.27
CA TRP A 295 -7.54 22.06 16.21
C TRP A 295 -9.05 22.23 16.07
N ASN A 296 -9.76 21.18 15.68
CA ASN A 296 -11.20 21.19 15.37
C ASN A 296 -11.55 22.24 14.32
N ILE A 297 -10.65 22.45 13.35
CA ILE A 297 -10.89 23.34 12.21
C ILE A 297 -11.82 22.61 11.24
N GLU A 298 -12.99 23.19 10.98
CA GLU A 298 -13.94 22.67 10.00
C GLU A 298 -13.65 23.26 8.62
N VAL A 299 -13.61 22.39 7.61
CA VAL A 299 -13.58 22.76 6.20
C VAL A 299 -14.86 22.25 5.55
N ILE A 300 -15.64 23.17 4.98
CA ILE A 300 -16.87 22.86 4.26
C ILE A 300 -16.56 22.86 2.76
N CYS A 301 -16.72 21.71 2.12
CA CYS A 301 -16.47 21.50 0.70
C CYS A 301 -17.70 21.90 -0.10
N ALA A 302 -17.95 23.21 -0.24
CA ALA A 302 -19.22 23.76 -0.75
C ALA A 302 -19.63 23.26 -2.15
N ARG A 303 -18.66 22.83 -2.97
CA ARG A 303 -18.89 22.32 -4.34
C ARG A 303 -19.05 20.81 -4.40
N SER A 304 -18.88 20.13 -3.28
CA SER A 304 -18.73 18.67 -3.21
C SER A 304 -19.85 18.13 -2.33
N ILE A 305 -20.95 17.74 -2.98
CA ILE A 305 -22.15 17.27 -2.30
C ILE A 305 -22.05 15.75 -2.10
N TYR A 306 -22.29 15.29 -0.88
CA TYR A 306 -22.33 13.87 -0.59
C TYR A 306 -23.64 13.24 -1.09
N GLN A 307 -23.54 12.28 -2.01
CA GLN A 307 -24.68 11.61 -2.66
C GLN A 307 -25.01 10.23 -2.06
N GLY A 308 -24.36 9.82 -0.97
CA GLY A 308 -24.66 8.54 -0.33
C GLY A 308 -26.01 8.53 0.38
N ASP A 309 -26.54 7.35 0.65
CA ASP A 309 -27.89 7.16 1.21
C ASP A 309 -27.96 7.37 2.73
N THR A 310 -26.85 7.13 3.44
CA THR A 310 -26.76 7.16 4.90
C THR A 310 -25.80 8.24 5.37
N ALA A 311 -26.11 8.85 6.52
CA ALA A 311 -25.17 9.75 7.18
C ALA A 311 -24.05 8.95 7.84
N GLU A 312 -22.80 9.33 7.54
CA GLU A 312 -21.61 8.60 7.96
C GLU A 312 -20.59 9.55 8.60
N GLU A 313 -19.91 9.05 9.64
CA GLU A 313 -18.77 9.73 10.25
C GLU A 313 -17.54 8.83 10.17
N VAL A 314 -16.53 9.28 9.42
CA VAL A 314 -15.32 8.50 9.18
C VAL A 314 -14.08 9.26 9.58
N ARG A 315 -13.28 8.66 10.47
CA ARG A 315 -11.99 9.20 10.91
C ARG A 315 -10.83 8.54 10.15
N VAL A 316 -10.00 9.37 9.52
CA VAL A 316 -8.81 8.96 8.76
C VAL A 316 -7.55 9.55 9.41
N TRP A 317 -6.46 8.77 9.49
CA TRP A 317 -5.15 9.23 9.97
C TRP A 317 -4.15 9.31 8.81
N GLY A 318 -2.91 9.72 9.09
CA GLY A 318 -1.91 9.92 8.02
C GLY A 318 -2.15 11.16 7.16
N ARG A 319 -3.00 12.08 7.61
CA ARG A 319 -3.43 13.30 6.89
C ARG A 319 -2.34 14.15 6.25
N ARG A 320 -1.10 14.13 6.76
CA ARG A 320 0.02 14.86 6.16
C ARG A 320 0.38 14.33 4.76
N ARG A 321 0.04 13.08 4.47
CA ARG A 321 0.21 12.47 3.15
C ARG A 321 -0.71 13.09 2.10
N ILE A 322 -1.74 13.84 2.49
CA ILE A 322 -2.58 14.61 1.54
C ILE A 322 -1.76 15.66 0.78
N HIS A 323 -0.62 16.14 1.33
CA HIS A 323 0.28 17.03 0.61
C HIS A 323 0.82 16.44 -0.69
N ILE A 324 0.87 15.11 -0.83
CA ILE A 324 1.27 14.43 -2.08
C ILE A 324 0.32 14.80 -3.23
N LEU A 325 -0.96 15.03 -2.95
CA LEU A 325 -1.96 15.41 -3.95
C LEU A 325 -1.88 16.88 -4.37
N GLU A 326 -1.11 17.71 -3.65
CA GLU A 326 -1.12 19.17 -3.85
C GLU A 326 -0.67 19.56 -5.26
N ARG A 327 0.33 18.86 -5.82
CA ARG A 327 0.81 19.08 -7.19
C ARG A 327 -0.23 18.73 -8.25
N LEU A 328 -1.20 17.88 -7.91
CA LEU A 328 -2.25 17.44 -8.83
C LEU A 328 -3.44 18.40 -8.88
N VAL A 329 -3.64 19.23 -7.85
CA VAL A 329 -4.74 20.21 -7.79
C VAL A 329 -4.93 21.03 -9.08
N PRO A 330 -3.90 21.62 -9.72
CA PRO A 330 -4.09 22.45 -10.91
C PRO A 330 -4.43 21.66 -12.19
N VAL A 331 -4.17 20.34 -12.21
CA VAL A 331 -4.36 19.49 -13.41
C VAL A 331 -5.50 18.49 -13.26
N ALA A 332 -5.96 18.25 -12.03
CA ALA A 332 -7.06 17.36 -11.73
C ALA A 332 -8.42 18.00 -12.07
N LYS A 333 -9.31 17.19 -12.65
CA LYS A 333 -10.73 17.54 -12.86
C LYS A 333 -11.53 17.38 -11.57
N ARG A 334 -11.27 16.30 -10.83
CA ARG A 334 -11.91 15.94 -9.56
C ARG A 334 -11.06 14.93 -8.78
N PHE A 335 -11.38 14.74 -7.51
CA PHE A 335 -10.83 13.69 -6.66
C PHE A 335 -11.97 12.79 -6.18
N VAL A 336 -11.88 11.49 -6.43
CA VAL A 336 -12.80 10.49 -5.86
C VAL A 336 -12.16 9.92 -4.61
N VAL A 337 -12.86 10.01 -3.47
CA VAL A 337 -12.38 9.52 -2.18
C VAL A 337 -13.15 8.25 -1.82
N HIS A 338 -12.41 7.17 -1.53
CA HIS A 338 -12.97 5.91 -1.05
C HIS A 338 -12.51 5.67 0.39
N LEU A 339 -13.45 5.67 1.33
CA LEU A 339 -13.19 5.43 2.75
C LEU A 339 -13.72 4.05 3.15
N LEU A 340 -12.83 3.14 3.57
CA LEU A 340 -13.24 1.80 4.02
C LEU A 340 -13.86 1.79 5.43
N GLY A 341 -13.74 2.89 6.16
CA GLY A 341 -14.24 3.07 7.51
C GLY A 341 -13.22 3.74 8.42
N SER A 342 -13.62 4.03 9.67
CA SER A 342 -12.73 4.73 10.61
C SER A 342 -11.50 3.88 10.90
N GLY A 343 -10.30 4.42 10.64
CA GLY A 343 -9.03 3.76 10.95
C GLY A 343 -8.66 2.61 10.02
N LEU A 344 -9.46 2.42 8.97
CA LEU A 344 -9.20 1.54 7.84
C LEU A 344 -8.56 2.35 6.69
N PRO A 345 -8.08 1.69 5.63
CA PRO A 345 -7.50 2.37 4.50
C PRO A 345 -8.42 3.38 3.85
N ALA A 346 -7.81 4.41 3.27
CA ALA A 346 -8.47 5.43 2.49
C ALA A 346 -7.74 5.59 1.15
N PHE A 347 -8.51 5.72 0.07
CA PHE A 347 -7.97 5.94 -1.27
C PHE A 347 -8.45 7.27 -1.82
N TYR A 348 -7.55 8.02 -2.45
CA TYR A 348 -7.85 9.26 -3.16
C TYR A 348 -7.42 9.08 -4.61
N VAL A 349 -8.40 9.09 -5.52
CA VAL A 349 -8.17 8.94 -6.96
C VAL A 349 -8.33 10.31 -7.61
N ALA A 350 -7.25 10.87 -8.13
CA ALA A 350 -7.28 12.09 -8.92
C ALA A 350 -7.57 11.75 -10.39
N ASP A 351 -8.65 12.31 -10.93
CA ASP A 351 -9.00 12.24 -12.34
C ASP A 351 -8.25 13.36 -13.08
N LEU A 352 -7.28 13.00 -13.92
CA LEU A 352 -6.45 13.93 -14.68
C LEU A 352 -6.82 13.93 -16.18
N GLY A 353 -8.02 13.44 -16.55
CA GLY A 353 -8.40 13.21 -17.94
C GLY A 353 -7.93 11.86 -18.45
N ASP A 354 -6.92 11.84 -19.31
CA ASP A 354 -6.37 10.60 -19.88
C ASP A 354 -5.35 9.91 -18.94
N MET A 355 -5.20 10.45 -17.74
CA MET A 355 -4.42 9.88 -16.64
C MET A 355 -5.25 9.81 -15.37
N SER A 356 -4.90 8.88 -14.49
CA SER A 356 -5.43 8.82 -13.13
C SER A 356 -4.31 8.60 -12.13
N PHE A 357 -4.41 9.23 -10.95
CA PHE A 357 -3.46 9.05 -9.86
C PHE A 357 -4.18 8.53 -8.61
N THR A 358 -3.83 7.33 -8.15
CA THR A 358 -4.38 6.73 -6.93
C THR A 358 -3.38 6.85 -5.79
N LEU A 359 -3.78 7.54 -4.72
CA LEU A 359 -3.09 7.57 -3.44
C LEU A 359 -3.80 6.65 -2.44
N GLY A 360 -3.15 5.57 -2.03
CA GLY A 360 -3.64 4.65 -0.99
C GLY A 360 -2.97 4.87 0.36
N LEU A 361 -3.75 5.15 1.40
CA LEU A 361 -3.28 5.29 2.77
C LEU A 361 -3.69 4.05 3.57
N SER A 362 -2.75 3.41 4.27
CA SER A 362 -2.98 2.16 5.05
C SER A 362 -3.91 2.31 6.27
N GLY A 363 -4.37 3.54 6.57
CA GLY A 363 -5.26 3.87 7.68
C GLY A 363 -4.56 4.57 8.86
N TRP A 364 -3.43 4.05 9.35
CA TRP A 364 -2.63 4.65 10.42
C TRP A 364 -1.21 4.97 9.97
N THR A 365 -0.63 6.06 10.49
CA THR A 365 0.74 6.49 10.14
C THR A 365 1.82 5.46 10.47
N ALA A 366 1.59 4.60 11.46
CA ALA A 366 2.53 3.54 11.86
C ALA A 366 2.19 2.16 11.29
N ASN A 367 1.08 2.01 10.57
CA ASN A 367 0.72 0.76 9.92
C ASN A 367 1.26 0.78 8.49
N ASP A 368 2.08 -0.19 8.12
CA ASP A 368 2.44 -0.43 6.72
C ASP A 368 1.40 -1.33 6.04
N TRP A 369 1.42 -1.33 4.71
CA TRP A 369 0.63 -2.23 3.88
C TRP A 369 1.11 -3.68 3.95
N SER A 370 2.36 -3.93 4.31
CA SER A 370 3.01 -5.25 4.23
C SER A 370 2.84 -6.13 5.46
N SER A 371 2.67 -5.57 6.67
CA SER A 371 2.66 -6.31 7.94
C SER A 371 1.43 -6.08 8.81
N ALA A 372 0.85 -4.87 8.78
CA ALA A 372 -0.24 -4.50 9.71
C ALA A 372 -1.65 -4.71 9.14
N GLY A 373 -1.81 -4.61 7.82
CA GLY A 373 -3.12 -4.50 7.17
C GLY A 373 -3.98 -5.76 7.19
N ASN A 374 -3.42 -6.91 6.78
CA ASN A 374 -4.13 -8.20 6.66
C ASN A 374 -5.52 -8.06 6.00
N PHE A 375 -5.65 -7.15 5.03
CA PHE A 375 -6.91 -6.83 4.36
C PHE A 375 -7.35 -7.95 3.42
N ASP A 376 -6.41 -8.74 2.92
CA ASP A 376 -6.68 -10.02 2.24
C ASP A 376 -7.54 -10.96 3.11
N LEU A 377 -7.41 -10.89 4.43
CA LEU A 377 -8.20 -11.69 5.35
C LEU A 377 -9.67 -11.25 5.44
N MET A 378 -10.00 -10.08 4.89
CA MET A 378 -11.36 -9.58 4.73
C MET A 378 -11.95 -9.86 3.34
N ALA A 379 -11.10 -10.09 2.34
CA ALA A 379 -11.49 -10.42 0.97
C ALA A 379 -12.26 -11.75 0.89
N PRO A 380 -13.06 -12.00 -0.18
CA PRO A 380 -13.83 -13.23 -0.36
C PRO A 380 -12.93 -14.48 -0.38
N ARG A 381 -13.16 -15.41 0.54
CA ARG A 381 -12.51 -16.74 0.56
C ARG A 381 -13.51 -17.85 0.31
N THR A 382 -14.29 -17.69 -0.76
CA THR A 382 -15.10 -18.80 -1.26
C THR A 382 -14.14 -19.91 -1.68
N ASP A 383 -14.33 -21.12 -1.17
CA ASP A 383 -13.59 -22.29 -1.64
C ASP A 383 -14.05 -22.59 -3.07
N VAL A 384 -13.20 -22.23 -4.02
CA VAL A 384 -13.41 -22.42 -5.45
C VAL A 384 -12.43 -23.48 -5.90
N ASP A 385 -12.90 -24.49 -6.63
CA ASP A 385 -12.05 -25.53 -7.19
C ASP A 385 -11.07 -24.94 -8.22
N ASP A 386 -9.92 -25.60 -8.40
CA ASP A 386 -8.85 -25.07 -9.24
C ASP A 386 -9.21 -25.01 -10.73
N LEU A 387 -10.14 -25.84 -11.20
CA LEU A 387 -10.63 -25.79 -12.57
C LEU A 387 -11.44 -24.51 -12.79
N THR A 388 -12.35 -24.18 -11.88
CA THR A 388 -13.12 -22.94 -11.93
C THR A 388 -12.24 -21.71 -11.77
N LYS A 389 -11.22 -21.74 -10.89
CA LYS A 389 -10.23 -20.65 -10.79
C LYS A 389 -9.56 -20.40 -12.14
N ARG A 390 -9.00 -21.45 -12.77
CA ARG A 390 -8.34 -21.35 -14.08
C ARG A 390 -9.27 -20.79 -15.14
N ARG A 391 -10.50 -21.32 -15.22
CA ARG A 391 -11.52 -20.82 -16.16
C ARG A 391 -11.80 -19.32 -16.00
N VAL A 392 -11.94 -18.83 -14.76
CA VAL A 392 -12.16 -17.40 -14.50
C VAL A 392 -10.97 -16.55 -14.95
N PHE A 393 -9.75 -17.02 -14.69
CA PHE A 393 -8.54 -16.29 -15.01
C PHE A 393 -8.18 -16.32 -16.50
N ASP A 394 -8.39 -17.45 -17.17
CA ASP A 394 -8.21 -17.57 -18.62
C ASP A 394 -9.19 -16.64 -19.35
N ALA A 395 -10.44 -16.59 -18.89
CA ALA A 395 -11.42 -15.64 -19.40
C ALA A 395 -10.99 -14.17 -19.15
N LEU A 396 -10.45 -13.84 -17.97
CA LEU A 396 -9.90 -12.51 -17.72
C LEU A 396 -8.73 -12.20 -18.67
N LYS A 397 -7.87 -13.17 -18.97
CA LYS A 397 -6.74 -13.04 -19.92
C LYS A 397 -7.16 -12.76 -21.35
N GLU A 398 -8.36 -13.17 -21.78
CA GLU A 398 -8.88 -12.83 -23.10
C GLU A 398 -9.12 -11.32 -23.27
N ASN A 399 -9.67 -10.67 -22.24
CA ASN A 399 -9.99 -9.24 -22.26
C ASN A 399 -8.92 -8.37 -21.59
N TRP A 400 -7.97 -8.98 -20.88
CA TRP A 400 -6.96 -8.38 -20.00
C TRP A 400 -7.50 -7.63 -18.78
N TYR A 401 -8.67 -7.02 -18.88
CA TYR A 401 -9.35 -6.35 -17.79
C TYR A 401 -10.86 -6.48 -17.92
N GLU A 402 -11.54 -6.73 -16.79
CA GLU A 402 -12.99 -6.88 -16.79
C GLU A 402 -13.58 -6.60 -15.40
N ALA A 403 -14.78 -6.00 -15.36
CA ALA A 403 -15.54 -5.84 -14.13
C ALA A 403 -16.05 -7.21 -13.61
N PRO A 404 -16.03 -7.47 -12.30
CA PRO A 404 -16.50 -8.74 -11.72
C PRO A 404 -17.89 -9.17 -12.18
N GLU A 405 -18.82 -8.21 -12.32
CA GLU A 405 -20.21 -8.42 -12.71
C GLU A 405 -20.33 -8.78 -14.20
N SER A 406 -19.45 -8.24 -15.04
CA SER A 406 -19.37 -8.61 -16.45
C SER A 406 -18.83 -10.03 -16.59
N LEU A 407 -17.74 -10.33 -15.89
CA LEU A 407 -17.09 -11.64 -15.95
C LEU A 407 -18.01 -12.75 -15.40
N ALA A 408 -18.73 -12.48 -14.31
CA ALA A 408 -19.75 -13.38 -13.76
C ALA A 408 -20.87 -13.67 -14.75
N ARG A 409 -21.41 -12.65 -15.43
CA ARG A 409 -22.44 -12.83 -16.47
C ARG A 409 -21.92 -13.64 -17.65
N ARG A 410 -20.71 -13.32 -18.14
CA ARG A 410 -20.09 -14.00 -19.28
C ARG A 410 -19.81 -15.47 -19.01
N LEU A 411 -19.35 -15.80 -17.80
CA LEU A 411 -19.07 -17.18 -17.39
C LEU A 411 -20.29 -17.94 -16.84
N GLN A 412 -21.43 -17.26 -16.67
CA GLN A 412 -22.61 -17.80 -15.99
C GLN A 412 -22.27 -18.39 -14.61
N LEU A 413 -21.43 -17.67 -13.86
CA LEU A 413 -21.02 -18.02 -12.52
C LEU A 413 -21.57 -17.01 -11.50
N ASP A 414 -21.80 -17.46 -10.27
CA ASP A 414 -22.13 -16.56 -9.19
C ASP A 414 -20.98 -15.56 -8.96
N ARG A 415 -21.33 -14.28 -8.76
CA ARG A 415 -20.36 -13.22 -8.49
C ARG A 415 -19.40 -13.55 -7.34
N SER A 416 -19.90 -14.22 -6.30
CA SER A 416 -19.09 -14.64 -5.14
C SER A 416 -18.03 -15.72 -5.47
N ILE A 417 -18.25 -16.53 -6.52
CA ILE A 417 -17.28 -17.51 -7.03
C ILE A 417 -16.21 -16.77 -7.83
N VAL A 418 -16.62 -15.86 -8.72
CA VAL A 418 -15.70 -15.05 -9.53
C VAL A 418 -14.80 -14.21 -8.64
N LEU A 419 -15.36 -13.50 -7.66
CA LEU A 419 -14.58 -12.71 -6.70
C LEU A 419 -13.65 -13.58 -5.83
N GLY A 420 -14.07 -14.80 -5.46
CA GLY A 420 -13.20 -15.75 -4.75
C GLY A 420 -12.01 -16.20 -5.60
N ALA A 421 -12.24 -16.49 -6.88
CA ALA A 421 -11.17 -16.85 -7.83
C ALA A 421 -10.22 -15.67 -8.08
N LEU A 422 -10.76 -14.47 -8.36
CA LEU A 422 -9.97 -13.27 -8.59
C LEU A 422 -9.15 -12.89 -7.36
N SER A 423 -9.73 -12.99 -6.16
CA SER A 423 -9.00 -12.77 -4.90
C SER A 423 -7.83 -13.75 -4.76
N ALA A 424 -7.99 -15.02 -5.15
CA ALA A 424 -6.91 -16.00 -5.11
C ALA A 424 -5.78 -15.63 -6.10
N TYR A 425 -6.11 -15.14 -7.30
CA TYR A 425 -5.10 -14.66 -8.26
C TYR A 425 -4.46 -13.33 -7.86
N THR A 426 -5.18 -12.47 -7.14
CA THR A 426 -4.60 -11.29 -6.50
C THR A 426 -3.57 -11.69 -5.45
N GLN A 427 -3.86 -12.70 -4.61
CA GLN A 427 -2.89 -13.23 -3.65
C GLN A 427 -1.72 -13.97 -4.31
N ALA A 428 -1.93 -14.55 -5.48
CA ALA A 428 -0.86 -15.13 -6.29
C ALA A 428 -0.05 -14.08 -7.09
N GLY A 429 -0.38 -12.78 -6.97
CA GLY A 429 0.30 -11.71 -7.69
C GLY A 429 0.10 -11.75 -9.20
N ARG A 430 -1.02 -12.30 -9.67
CA ARG A 430 -1.37 -12.46 -11.10
C ARG A 430 -2.52 -11.56 -11.56
N ALA A 431 -3.26 -10.98 -10.62
CA ALA A 431 -4.33 -10.03 -10.89
C ALA A 431 -4.28 -8.85 -9.93
N ILE A 432 -4.70 -7.68 -10.38
CA ILE A 432 -4.83 -6.46 -9.55
C ILE A 432 -6.22 -5.87 -9.74
N PHE A 433 -6.81 -5.31 -8.70
CA PHE A 433 -8.05 -4.55 -8.79
C PHE A 433 -7.71 -3.08 -9.04
N ASP A 434 -8.29 -2.49 -10.07
CA ASP A 434 -8.14 -1.08 -10.40
C ASP A 434 -9.35 -0.30 -9.90
N ILE A 435 -9.17 0.46 -8.82
CA ILE A 435 -10.26 1.18 -8.15
C ILE A 435 -10.85 2.30 -9.00
N ASP A 436 -10.05 2.89 -9.89
CA ASP A 436 -10.45 3.97 -10.80
C ASP A 436 -11.53 3.51 -11.79
N LYS A 437 -11.31 2.35 -12.42
CA LYS A 437 -12.23 1.76 -13.41
C LYS A 437 -13.18 0.71 -12.82
N GLY A 438 -12.95 0.27 -11.59
CA GLY A 438 -13.74 -0.79 -10.94
C GLY A 438 -13.57 -2.18 -11.57
N VAL A 439 -12.40 -2.47 -12.14
CA VAL A 439 -12.12 -3.71 -12.89
C VAL A 439 -10.97 -4.50 -12.29
N TYR A 440 -10.95 -5.81 -12.50
CA TYR A 440 -9.72 -6.59 -12.30
C TYR A 440 -8.90 -6.56 -13.58
N ARG A 441 -7.57 -6.46 -13.45
CA ARG A 441 -6.59 -6.50 -14.54
C ARG A 441 -5.65 -7.68 -14.37
N VAL A 442 -5.24 -8.27 -15.48
CA VAL A 442 -4.17 -9.26 -15.50
C VAL A 442 -2.85 -8.54 -15.28
N ARG A 443 -2.14 -8.90 -14.21
CA ARG A 443 -0.83 -8.35 -13.88
C ARG A 443 -0.01 -9.40 -13.14
N GLU A 444 0.97 -9.97 -13.81
CA GLU A 444 1.90 -10.94 -13.23
C GLU A 444 3.11 -10.21 -12.63
N LEU A 445 3.27 -10.24 -11.31
CA LEU A 445 4.37 -9.57 -10.57
C LEU A 445 5.71 -10.28 -10.71
N SER A 446 5.70 -11.60 -10.78
CA SER A 446 6.90 -12.43 -10.81
C SER A 446 6.84 -13.45 -11.94
N ARG A 447 8.02 -13.76 -12.48
CA ARG A 447 8.18 -14.78 -13.53
C ARG A 447 8.00 -16.19 -12.98
N GLU A 448 8.59 -16.48 -11.83
CA GLU A 448 8.36 -17.73 -11.12
C GLU A 448 7.08 -17.60 -10.31
N PRO A 449 6.28 -18.68 -10.17
CA PRO A 449 5.17 -18.68 -9.23
C PRO A 449 5.69 -18.18 -7.89
N LEU A 450 5.04 -17.16 -7.33
CA LEU A 450 5.39 -16.66 -6.01
C LEU A 450 5.46 -17.87 -5.06
N PRO A 451 6.47 -17.96 -4.17
CA PRO A 451 6.60 -19.08 -3.26
C PRO A 451 5.45 -19.06 -2.27
N MET A 452 4.30 -19.61 -2.68
CA MET A 452 3.05 -19.54 -1.94
C MET A 452 3.19 -20.21 -0.59
N ASP A 453 4.15 -21.12 -0.40
CA ASP A 453 4.47 -21.70 0.91
C ASP A 453 5.12 -20.69 1.88
N ARG A 454 5.97 -19.78 1.38
CA ARG A 454 6.55 -18.67 2.17
C ARG A 454 5.57 -17.51 2.36
N LEU A 455 4.54 -17.45 1.53
CA LEU A 455 3.43 -16.49 1.58
C LEU A 455 2.12 -17.12 2.08
N ARG A 456 2.18 -18.37 2.58
CA ARG A 456 1.00 -19.24 2.80
C ARG A 456 0.06 -18.66 3.83
N PHE A 457 0.64 -17.98 4.82
CA PHE A 457 -0.07 -17.24 5.82
C PHE A 457 0.25 -15.76 5.59
N ALA A 458 -0.77 -14.95 5.34
CA ALA A 458 -0.65 -13.51 5.22
C ALA A 458 -0.14 -12.87 6.52
N SER A 459 -0.32 -13.56 7.66
CA SER A 459 0.28 -13.19 8.95
C SER A 459 0.46 -14.37 9.90
N PRO A 460 1.28 -14.22 10.96
CA PRO A 460 1.33 -15.16 12.08
C PRO A 460 -0.05 -15.44 12.72
N ARG A 461 -1.01 -14.50 12.58
CA ARG A 461 -2.38 -14.66 13.07
C ARG A 461 -3.20 -15.62 12.21
N GLU A 462 -2.99 -15.62 10.89
CA GLU A 462 -3.60 -16.60 10.01
C GLU A 462 -3.03 -18.01 10.22
N GLU A 463 -1.72 -18.12 10.46
CA GLU A 463 -1.09 -19.39 10.84
C GLU A 463 -1.66 -19.92 12.17
N ALA A 464 -1.80 -19.05 13.18
CA ALA A 464 -2.44 -19.41 14.45
C ALA A 464 -3.91 -19.83 14.25
N ALA A 465 -4.66 -19.12 13.42
CA ALA A 465 -6.04 -19.46 13.08
C ALA A 465 -6.16 -20.84 12.44
N THR A 466 -5.28 -21.15 11.49
CA THR A 466 -5.23 -22.45 10.80
C THR A 466 -4.97 -23.57 11.80
N ARG A 467 -3.98 -23.40 12.70
CA ARG A 467 -3.70 -24.37 13.78
C ARG A 467 -4.89 -24.59 14.72
N LEU A 468 -5.68 -23.55 15.01
CA LEU A 468 -6.88 -23.66 15.85
C LEU A 468 -8.00 -24.47 15.18
N VAL A 469 -8.12 -24.34 13.86
CA VAL A 469 -9.10 -25.08 13.04
C VAL A 469 -8.70 -26.54 12.89
N GLU A 470 -7.44 -26.81 12.52
CA GLU A 470 -6.87 -28.16 12.40
C GLU A 470 -6.94 -28.93 13.72
N ALA A 471 -6.76 -28.25 14.86
CA ALA A 471 -6.91 -28.84 16.19
C ALA A 471 -8.39 -29.05 16.63
N HIS A 472 -9.36 -28.78 15.75
CA HIS A 472 -10.80 -28.85 16.01
C HIS A 472 -11.28 -28.07 17.24
N ARG A 473 -10.65 -26.91 17.50
CA ARG A 473 -10.92 -26.07 18.69
C ARG A 473 -11.94 -24.97 18.45
N VAL A 474 -12.67 -25.04 17.33
CA VAL A 474 -13.59 -24.00 16.87
C VAL A 474 -15.01 -24.56 16.79
N SER A 475 -15.94 -23.89 17.47
CA SER A 475 -17.38 -24.14 17.35
C SER A 475 -18.03 -22.97 16.63
N VAL A 476 -18.65 -23.23 15.47
CA VAL A 476 -19.33 -22.22 14.65
C VAL A 476 -20.83 -22.51 14.63
N ARG A 477 -21.63 -21.46 14.83
CA ARG A 477 -23.07 -21.41 14.60
C ARG A 477 -23.37 -20.36 13.54
N ARG A 478 -24.31 -20.69 12.65
CA ARG A 478 -24.85 -19.77 11.66
C ARG A 478 -26.13 -19.19 12.22
N ASN A 479 -26.25 -17.87 12.16
CA ASN A 479 -27.46 -17.16 12.55
C ASN A 479 -28.16 -16.59 11.31
N ALA A 480 -29.45 -16.28 11.46
CA ALA A 480 -30.17 -15.49 10.48
C ALA A 480 -29.66 -14.04 10.54
N ALA A 481 -29.41 -13.44 9.38
CA ALA A 481 -28.96 -12.06 9.25
C ALA A 481 -29.92 -11.30 8.31
N PRO A 482 -29.90 -9.95 8.30
CA PRO A 482 -30.65 -9.15 7.33
C PRO A 482 -30.34 -9.56 5.88
N ASP A 483 -31.23 -9.22 4.94
CA ASP A 483 -31.20 -9.70 3.55
C ASP A 483 -29.79 -9.76 2.93
N GLN A 484 -29.47 -10.95 2.40
CA GLN A 484 -28.21 -11.34 1.75
C GLN A 484 -26.92 -11.33 2.60
N CYS A 485 -26.99 -10.99 3.90
CA CYS A 485 -25.85 -11.11 4.80
C CYS A 485 -25.77 -12.51 5.45
N LEU A 486 -24.60 -12.87 5.97
CA LEU A 486 -24.35 -14.09 6.72
C LEU A 486 -23.67 -13.79 8.05
N GLU A 487 -24.38 -14.00 9.15
CA GLU A 487 -23.81 -13.91 10.49
C GLU A 487 -23.30 -15.28 10.95
N LEU A 488 -22.05 -15.32 11.40
CA LEU A 488 -21.45 -16.45 12.11
C LEU A 488 -21.11 -16.04 13.53
N THR A 489 -21.53 -16.86 14.49
CA THR A 489 -21.16 -16.71 15.90
C THR A 489 -20.52 -17.99 16.40
N GLY A 490 -19.60 -17.90 17.35
CA GLY A 490 -18.99 -19.11 17.87
C GLY A 490 -17.95 -18.90 18.97
N THR A 491 -17.38 -20.03 19.38
CA THR A 491 -16.35 -20.08 20.40
C THR A 491 -15.08 -20.72 19.86
N VAL A 492 -13.94 -20.13 20.19
CA VAL A 492 -12.62 -20.62 19.83
C VAL A 492 -11.84 -20.89 21.12
N LYS A 493 -11.38 -22.13 21.30
CA LYS A 493 -10.58 -22.53 22.46
C LYS A 493 -9.10 -22.36 22.13
N ASP A 494 -8.47 -21.39 22.78
CA ASP A 494 -7.06 -21.08 22.63
C ASP A 494 -6.32 -21.35 23.95
N GLY A 495 -5.56 -22.44 23.99
CA GLY A 495 -5.01 -22.99 25.22
C GLY A 495 -6.08 -23.28 26.29
N LYS A 496 -6.01 -22.56 27.41
CA LYS A 496 -6.98 -22.66 28.54
C LYS A 496 -8.15 -21.69 28.42
N HIS A 497 -8.08 -20.71 27.51
CA HIS A 497 -9.09 -19.66 27.39
C HIS A 497 -10.09 -19.99 26.28
N VAL A 498 -11.33 -19.53 26.45
CA VAL A 498 -12.38 -19.66 25.44
C VAL A 498 -12.80 -18.26 25.03
N HIS A 499 -12.59 -17.94 23.76
CA HIS A 499 -12.93 -16.65 23.19
C HIS A 499 -14.25 -16.76 22.41
N ARG A 500 -15.14 -15.78 22.59
CA ARG A 500 -16.38 -15.65 21.82
C ARG A 500 -16.12 -14.71 20.65
N ALA A 501 -16.37 -15.20 19.44
CA ALA A 501 -16.21 -14.44 18.21
C ALA A 501 -17.52 -14.39 17.42
N MET A 502 -17.76 -13.27 16.75
CA MET A 502 -18.83 -13.05 15.80
C MET A 502 -18.25 -12.39 14.55
N LEU A 503 -18.75 -12.76 13.38
CA LEU A 503 -18.46 -12.05 12.15
C LEU A 503 -19.70 -12.02 11.24
N LEU A 504 -19.86 -10.91 10.54
CA LEU A 504 -20.90 -10.66 9.55
C LEU A 504 -20.25 -10.55 8.18
N LEU A 505 -20.74 -11.37 7.24
CA LEU A 505 -20.33 -11.35 5.85
C LEU A 505 -21.43 -10.78 4.96
N ASP A 506 -21.08 -10.01 3.95
CA ASP A 506 -22.02 -9.56 2.91
C ASP A 506 -22.37 -10.68 1.89
N ALA A 507 -23.15 -10.33 0.88
CA ALA A 507 -23.54 -11.21 -0.22
C ALA A 507 -22.33 -11.79 -0.97
N ASP A 508 -21.25 -11.00 -1.09
CA ASP A 508 -19.99 -11.36 -1.75
C ASP A 508 -19.01 -12.11 -0.82
N ARG A 509 -19.44 -12.44 0.40
CA ARG A 509 -18.63 -13.11 1.44
C ARG A 509 -17.47 -12.27 1.99
N ARG A 510 -17.49 -10.95 1.82
CA ARG A 510 -16.53 -10.01 2.41
C ARG A 510 -16.89 -9.76 3.87
N MET A 511 -15.88 -9.55 4.71
CA MET A 511 -16.09 -9.25 6.13
C MET A 511 -16.46 -7.78 6.32
N ILE A 512 -17.70 -7.51 6.71
CA ILE A 512 -18.20 -6.14 6.95
C ILE A 512 -18.16 -5.76 8.43
N GLN A 513 -18.34 -6.74 9.32
CA GLN A 513 -18.28 -6.52 10.76
C GLN A 513 -17.72 -7.78 11.45
N ALA A 514 -16.95 -7.60 12.52
CA ALA A 514 -16.55 -8.70 13.37
C ALA A 514 -16.27 -8.23 14.80
N HIS A 515 -16.48 -9.13 15.76
CA HIS A 515 -16.27 -8.92 17.19
C HIS A 515 -15.59 -10.13 17.83
N CYS A 516 -14.63 -9.92 18.73
CA CYS A 516 -14.03 -10.99 19.52
C CYS A 516 -13.78 -10.57 20.97
N SER A 517 -13.86 -11.53 21.89
CA SER A 517 -13.55 -11.31 23.32
C SER A 517 -12.06 -11.46 23.67
N CYS A 518 -11.16 -11.58 22.69
CA CYS A 518 -9.72 -11.69 22.96
C CYS A 518 -9.09 -10.31 23.22
N ASN A 519 -7.97 -10.30 23.95
CA ASN A 519 -7.26 -9.07 24.29
C ASN A 519 -6.82 -8.29 23.03
N PHE A 520 -6.36 -9.00 21.98
CA PHE A 520 -5.96 -8.37 20.73
C PHE A 520 -7.08 -7.53 20.10
N TYR A 521 -8.28 -8.09 19.97
CA TYR A 521 -9.43 -7.37 19.41
C TYR A 521 -9.92 -6.26 20.35
N GLN A 522 -9.85 -6.45 21.67
CA GLN A 522 -10.23 -5.40 22.61
C GLN A 522 -9.32 -4.17 22.48
N GLN A 523 -8.02 -4.37 22.26
CA GLN A 523 -7.04 -3.29 22.09
C GLN A 523 -7.07 -2.68 20.68
N ASN A 524 -7.18 -3.50 19.64
CA ASN A 524 -6.94 -3.09 18.25
C ASN A 524 -8.19 -3.10 17.36
N LYS A 525 -9.31 -3.67 17.82
CA LYS A 525 -10.53 -3.90 17.01
C LYS A 525 -10.19 -4.56 15.67
N LEU A 526 -10.63 -3.98 14.55
CA LEU A 526 -10.24 -4.40 13.19
C LEU A 526 -9.17 -3.49 12.57
N PHE A 527 -8.63 -2.53 13.32
CA PHE A 527 -7.66 -1.56 12.80
C PHE A 527 -6.31 -2.18 12.40
N GLN A 528 -6.00 -3.37 12.91
CA GLN A 528 -4.84 -4.18 12.49
C GLN A 528 -5.28 -5.47 11.80
N GLY A 529 -6.49 -5.50 11.23
CA GLY A 529 -7.13 -6.70 10.71
C GLY A 529 -7.75 -7.59 11.79
N PRO A 530 -8.46 -8.67 11.39
CA PRO A 530 -9.10 -9.61 12.31
C PRO A 530 -8.08 -10.38 13.17
N CYS A 531 -8.50 -10.80 14.37
CA CYS A 531 -7.71 -11.69 15.22
C CYS A 531 -7.79 -13.15 14.74
N GLU A 532 -6.86 -13.98 15.20
CA GLU A 532 -6.78 -15.42 14.92
C GLU A 532 -8.08 -16.17 15.21
N HIS A 533 -8.86 -15.76 16.23
CA HIS A 533 -10.13 -16.40 16.56
C HIS A 533 -11.25 -16.07 15.56
N ILE A 534 -11.32 -14.83 15.07
CA ILE A 534 -12.29 -14.42 14.04
C ILE A 534 -11.98 -15.17 12.73
N LEU A 535 -10.69 -15.28 12.39
CA LEU A 535 -10.21 -16.02 11.24
C LEU A 535 -10.54 -17.51 11.35
N ALA A 536 -10.25 -18.12 12.50
CA ALA A 536 -10.56 -19.52 12.77
C ALA A 536 -12.07 -19.80 12.66
N LEU A 537 -12.91 -18.88 13.14
CA LEU A 537 -14.37 -18.97 12.99
C LEU A 537 -14.80 -18.97 11.52
N ARG A 538 -14.17 -18.11 10.69
CA ARG A 538 -14.42 -18.04 9.25
C ARG A 538 -13.97 -19.30 8.52
N MET A 539 -12.77 -19.81 8.84
CA MET A 539 -12.15 -20.99 8.24
C MET A 539 -12.90 -22.29 8.57
N ALA A 540 -13.29 -22.49 9.83
CA ALA A 540 -13.99 -23.70 10.29
C ALA A 540 -15.36 -23.92 9.60
N LYS A 541 -15.96 -22.84 9.08
CA LYS A 541 -17.16 -22.95 8.22
C LYS A 541 -16.85 -23.57 6.85
N SER A 542 -15.68 -23.28 6.29
CA SER A 542 -15.27 -23.80 4.97
C SER A 542 -14.99 -25.31 5.04
N GLU A 543 -14.25 -25.76 6.06
CA GLU A 543 -13.93 -27.19 6.25
C GLU A 543 -15.17 -28.06 6.47
N LYS A 544 -16.15 -27.60 7.25
CA LYS A 544 -17.40 -28.35 7.43
C LYS A 544 -18.17 -28.54 6.12
N ARG A 545 -17.97 -27.69 5.12
CA ARG A 545 -18.60 -27.82 3.78
C ARG A 545 -17.82 -28.82 2.90
N SER A 546 -16.49 -28.81 2.98
CA SER A 546 -15.60 -29.77 2.29
C SER A 546 -15.75 -31.20 2.80
N PHE A 547 -15.86 -31.39 4.13
CA PHE A 547 -16.05 -32.71 4.73
C PHE A 547 -17.34 -33.40 4.26
N TRP A 548 -18.45 -32.66 4.11
CA TRP A 548 -19.72 -33.22 3.62
C TRP A 548 -19.77 -33.45 2.11
N ASN A 549 -19.01 -32.68 1.32
CA ASN A 549 -18.92 -32.90 -0.14
C ASN A 549 -18.01 -34.08 -0.53
N ARG A 550 -17.13 -34.56 0.36
CA ARG A 550 -16.34 -35.79 0.14
C ARG A 550 -17.15 -37.10 0.28
N PHE A 551 -18.37 -37.01 0.82
CA PHE A 551 -19.28 -38.16 1.01
C PHE A 551 -20.52 -38.09 0.11
N ARG A 552 -20.47 -37.31 -0.98
CA ARG A 552 -21.51 -37.26 -2.01
C ARG A 552 -20.95 -37.55 -3.39
#